data_AF-A0A2E3FI61-F1
#
_entry.id   AF-A0A2E3FI61-F1
#
_cell.length_a   1.000
_cell.length_b   1.000
_cell.length_c   1.000
_cell.angle_alpha   90.00
_cell.angle_beta   90.00
_cell.angle_gamma   90.00
#
_symmetry.space_group_name_H-M   'P 1'
#
loop_
_entity.id
_entity.type
_entity.pdbx_description
1 polymer ?
#
loop_
_entity_poly.entity_id
_entity_poly.type
_entity_poly.pdbx_seq_one_letter_code
_entity_poly.pdbx_strand_id
1 'polypeptide(L)'
;MTKVQTTGKAYSKGAKRRAKKAKKAKKAPAGIPEMASVQRRQANGQKARPASERGADKVALKARCNQRGVPETAKNQRDSRSPWWGCNAGRAMADAVEDHSQRLKLWDAIQHMRRVIAAYDASIGAPKRHAACLRLLVPLEALEATAETPPVDERTPEERSRDAVSGLMALEGWLGWADKVAASEAKRVVWDDETVRDADGLVLALRCVVDGMEGREMVYRGRDLRRG
;
A
#
# COMPACT_ATOMS: atom_id res chain seq x y z
N MET A 1 36.95 -42.80 -58.74
CA MET A 1 37.08 -41.36 -58.40
C MET A 1 35.74 -40.90 -57.82
N THR A 2 35.61 -40.84 -56.49
CA THR A 2 34.34 -40.52 -55.83
C THR A 2 34.51 -39.21 -55.06
N LYS A 3 33.92 -38.13 -55.56
CA LYS A 3 33.94 -36.80 -54.90
C LYS A 3 32.88 -36.78 -53.80
N VAL A 4 33.32 -36.64 -52.54
CA VAL A 4 32.43 -36.39 -51.39
C VAL A 4 32.03 -34.91 -51.41
N GLN A 5 30.75 -34.64 -51.64
CA GLN A 5 30.16 -33.30 -51.49
C GLN A 5 29.90 -33.02 -50.00
N THR A 6 30.65 -32.09 -49.41
CA THR A 6 30.32 -31.53 -48.09
C THR A 6 29.18 -30.52 -48.20
N THR A 7 27.99 -30.91 -47.77
CA THR A 7 26.82 -30.04 -47.65
C THR A 7 27.04 -28.95 -46.59
N GLY A 8 27.11 -27.69 -47.00
CA GLY A 8 27.17 -26.54 -46.09
C GLY A 8 25.83 -26.32 -45.40
N LYS A 9 25.74 -26.60 -44.09
CA LYS A 9 24.55 -26.30 -43.29
C LYS A 9 24.27 -24.78 -43.27
N ALA A 10 23.13 -24.39 -43.82
CA ALA A 10 22.65 -23.01 -43.81
C ALA A 10 22.20 -22.62 -42.39
N TYR A 11 23.09 -21.98 -41.64
CA TYR A 11 22.76 -21.45 -40.31
C TYR A 11 21.82 -20.24 -40.41
N SER A 12 20.78 -20.21 -39.57
CA SER A 12 19.92 -19.04 -39.39
C SER A 12 20.74 -17.81 -38.95
N LYS A 13 20.28 -16.60 -39.27
CA LYS A 13 20.97 -15.35 -38.91
C LYS A 13 21.29 -15.26 -37.40
N GLY A 14 20.41 -15.82 -36.56
CA GLY A 14 20.62 -15.92 -35.11
C GLY A 14 21.76 -16.85 -34.71
N ALA A 15 21.87 -18.02 -35.35
CA ALA A 15 22.93 -18.99 -35.08
C ALA A 15 24.32 -18.47 -35.53
N LYS A 16 24.40 -17.77 -36.67
CA LYS A 16 25.63 -17.10 -37.13
C LYS A 16 26.13 -16.05 -36.13
N ARG A 17 25.23 -15.27 -35.52
CA ARG A 17 25.59 -14.28 -34.49
C ARG A 17 26.13 -14.93 -33.20
N ARG A 18 25.52 -16.02 -32.73
CA ARG A 18 26.00 -16.75 -31.54
C ARG A 18 27.37 -17.39 -31.77
N ALA A 19 27.57 -18.01 -32.93
CA ALA A 19 28.85 -18.60 -33.31
C ALA A 19 29.98 -17.55 -33.43
N LYS A 20 29.66 -16.36 -33.98
CA LYS A 20 30.63 -15.25 -34.07
C LYS A 20 31.01 -14.71 -32.69
N LYS A 21 30.08 -14.65 -31.74
CA LYS A 21 30.33 -14.23 -30.35
C LYS A 21 31.20 -15.25 -29.59
N ALA A 22 30.93 -16.55 -29.77
CA ALA A 22 31.73 -17.62 -29.17
C ALA A 22 33.17 -17.67 -29.71
N LYS A 23 33.37 -17.45 -31.02
CA LYS A 23 34.72 -17.35 -31.61
C LYS A 23 35.49 -16.13 -31.13
N LYS A 24 34.82 -15.02 -30.82
CA LYS A 24 35.46 -13.80 -30.29
C LYS A 24 35.88 -13.97 -28.82
N ALA A 25 35.13 -14.74 -28.04
CA ALA A 25 35.48 -15.09 -26.66
C ALA A 25 36.66 -16.08 -26.55
N LYS A 26 36.80 -17.01 -27.52
CA LYS A 26 37.91 -17.98 -27.56
C LYS A 26 39.22 -17.45 -28.16
N LYS A 27 39.22 -16.25 -28.76
CA LYS A 27 40.40 -15.59 -29.35
C LYS A 27 40.94 -14.45 -28.46
N ALA A 28 40.92 -14.62 -27.14
CA ALA A 28 41.77 -13.80 -26.28
C ALA A 28 43.19 -14.42 -26.32
N PRO A 29 44.18 -13.76 -26.92
CA PRO A 29 45.55 -14.26 -26.91
C PRO A 29 46.08 -14.28 -25.46
N ALA A 30 46.78 -15.34 -25.09
CA ALA A 30 47.44 -15.47 -23.81
C ALA A 30 48.45 -14.32 -23.63
N GLY A 31 48.23 -13.46 -22.63
CA GLY A 31 49.16 -12.38 -22.27
C GLY A 31 48.64 -10.94 -22.32
N ILE A 32 47.37 -10.69 -22.67
CA ILE A 32 46.78 -9.34 -22.52
C ILE A 32 46.09 -9.25 -21.15
N PRO A 33 46.36 -8.23 -20.32
CA PRO A 33 45.66 -8.00 -19.07
C PRO A 33 44.15 -8.01 -19.32
N GLU A 34 43.40 -8.72 -18.46
CA GLU A 34 41.95 -8.82 -18.53
C GLU A 34 41.35 -7.42 -18.69
N MET A 35 40.88 -7.10 -19.90
CA MET A 35 40.23 -5.82 -20.17
C MET A 35 39.04 -5.72 -19.22
N ALA A 36 39.10 -4.76 -18.29
CA ALA A 36 38.07 -4.52 -17.29
C ALA A 36 36.70 -4.56 -17.94
N SER A 37 35.78 -5.33 -17.36
CA SER A 37 34.44 -5.53 -17.92
C SER A 37 33.79 -4.17 -18.21
N VAL A 38 33.57 -3.87 -19.49
CA VAL A 38 32.92 -2.62 -19.90
C VAL A 38 31.47 -2.66 -19.41
N GLN A 39 31.18 -1.91 -18.35
CA GLN A 39 29.80 -1.75 -17.86
C GLN A 39 28.96 -1.15 -19.00
N ARG A 40 27.98 -1.92 -19.49
CA ARG A 40 27.06 -1.44 -20.52
C ARG A 40 26.37 -0.18 -20.01
N ARG A 41 26.39 0.89 -20.79
CA ARG A 41 25.66 2.13 -20.52
C ARG A 41 24.23 2.02 -21.05
N GLN A 42 23.31 2.78 -20.46
CA GLN A 42 21.96 2.98 -21.00
C GLN A 42 22.02 3.79 -22.30
N ALA A 43 20.93 3.79 -23.07
CA ALA A 43 20.86 4.53 -24.35
C ALA A 43 21.08 6.05 -24.19
N ASN A 44 20.85 6.59 -23.00
CA ASN A 44 21.09 7.99 -22.61
C ASN A 44 22.52 8.25 -22.07
N GLY A 45 23.46 7.29 -22.20
CA GLY A 45 24.86 7.45 -21.78
C GLY A 45 25.14 7.26 -20.28
N GLN A 46 24.12 7.07 -19.45
CA GLN A 46 24.28 6.79 -18.01
C GLN A 46 24.75 5.35 -17.75
N LYS A 47 25.38 5.10 -16.61
CA LYS A 47 25.74 3.73 -16.19
C LYS A 47 24.47 2.88 -16.07
N ALA A 48 24.45 1.67 -16.64
CA ALA A 48 23.28 0.81 -16.50
C ALA A 48 23.11 0.37 -15.06
N ARG A 49 21.98 0.79 -14.46
CA ARG A 49 21.55 0.26 -13.17
C ARG A 49 21.31 -1.25 -13.27
N PRO A 50 21.78 -2.05 -12.30
CA PRO A 50 21.46 -3.47 -12.22
C PRO A 50 19.94 -3.65 -12.21
N ALA A 51 19.45 -4.77 -12.75
CA ALA A 51 18.01 -5.02 -12.87
C ALA A 51 17.28 -4.95 -11.51
N SER A 52 17.98 -5.28 -10.42
CA SER A 52 17.54 -5.13 -9.05
C SER A 52 17.23 -3.68 -8.64
N GLU A 53 17.77 -2.66 -9.31
CA GLU A 53 17.57 -1.24 -8.98
C GLU A 53 16.48 -0.54 -9.83
N ARG A 54 15.79 -1.28 -10.72
CA ARG A 54 14.85 -0.71 -11.70
C ARG A 54 13.40 -0.57 -11.24
N GLY A 55 13.11 -0.81 -9.96
CA GLY A 55 11.76 -0.60 -9.43
C GLY A 55 11.47 0.88 -9.26
N ALA A 56 10.45 1.40 -9.95
CA ALA A 56 10.01 2.79 -9.78
C ALA A 56 9.55 3.08 -8.33
N ASP A 57 9.09 2.05 -7.62
CA ASP A 57 8.66 2.07 -6.23
C ASP A 57 9.82 2.15 -5.22
N LYS A 58 11.04 1.73 -5.60
CA LYS A 58 12.16 1.61 -4.65
C LYS A 58 12.56 2.93 -3.99
N VAL A 59 12.59 4.01 -4.77
CA VAL A 59 12.95 5.33 -4.23
C VAL A 59 11.90 5.80 -3.22
N ALA A 60 10.62 5.59 -3.50
CA ALA A 60 9.53 5.93 -2.60
C ALA A 60 9.56 5.07 -1.32
N LEU A 61 9.81 3.76 -1.44
CA LEU A 61 9.90 2.85 -0.29
C LEU A 61 11.12 3.15 0.58
N LYS A 62 12.25 3.52 -0.03
CA LYS A 62 13.43 4.02 0.66
C LYS A 62 13.11 5.29 1.46
N ALA A 63 12.46 6.27 0.82
CA ALA A 63 12.04 7.49 1.50
C ALA A 63 11.10 7.20 2.68
N ARG A 64 10.14 6.27 2.54
CA ARG A 64 9.27 5.83 3.63
C ARG A 64 10.02 5.16 4.78
N CYS A 65 10.99 4.30 4.48
CA CYS A 65 11.84 3.68 5.51
C CYS A 65 12.60 4.76 6.29
N ASN A 66 13.15 5.76 5.59
CA ASN A 66 13.91 6.86 6.21
C ASN A 66 13.02 7.78 7.05
N GLN A 67 11.81 8.11 6.58
CA GLN A 67 10.83 8.88 7.35
C GLN A 67 10.43 8.17 8.65
N ARG A 68 10.43 6.84 8.66
CA ARG A 68 10.16 6.01 9.84
C ARG A 68 11.40 5.78 10.72
N GLY A 69 12.59 6.19 10.28
CA GLY A 69 13.84 5.88 10.97
C GLY A 69 14.20 4.39 11.00
N VAL A 70 13.65 3.58 10.09
CA VAL A 70 13.95 2.13 10.02
C VAL A 70 15.00 1.83 8.94
N PRO A 71 15.88 0.83 9.14
CA PRO A 71 16.87 0.48 8.15
C PRO A 71 16.22 -0.07 6.87
N GLU A 72 16.85 0.19 5.72
CA GLU A 72 16.38 -0.19 4.38
C GLU A 72 16.53 -1.69 4.08
N THR A 73 15.97 -2.55 4.95
CA THR A 73 15.95 -3.99 4.77
C THR A 73 14.82 -4.40 3.82
N ALA A 74 14.95 -5.56 3.16
CA ALA A 74 13.88 -6.09 2.30
C ALA A 74 12.56 -6.31 3.05
N LYS A 75 12.63 -6.66 4.35
CA LYS A 75 11.48 -6.78 5.25
C LYS A 75 10.79 -5.43 5.46
N ASN A 76 11.55 -4.39 5.79
CA ASN A 76 11.02 -3.05 6.05
C ASN A 76 10.50 -2.37 4.77
N GLN A 77 11.13 -2.62 3.62
CA GLN A 77 10.60 -2.17 2.33
C GLN A 77 9.28 -2.86 1.99
N ARG A 78 9.14 -4.16 2.29
CA ARG A 78 7.86 -4.88 2.11
C ARG A 78 6.78 -4.33 3.03
N ASP A 79 7.08 -4.11 4.30
CA ASP A 79 6.15 -3.51 5.26
C ASP A 79 5.77 -2.07 4.89
N SER A 80 6.70 -1.29 4.34
CA SER A 80 6.46 0.08 3.90
C SER A 80 5.53 0.20 2.68
N ARG A 81 5.21 -0.91 2.01
CA ARG A 81 4.17 -0.97 0.97
C ARG A 81 2.77 -0.99 1.54
N SER A 82 2.60 -1.32 2.81
CA SER A 82 1.29 -1.42 3.43
C SER A 82 0.56 -0.06 3.44
N PRO A 83 -0.77 -0.06 3.23
CA PRO A 83 -1.54 1.17 3.06
C PRO A 83 -1.62 2.02 4.33
N TRP A 84 -1.53 1.40 5.51
CA TRP A 84 -1.61 2.11 6.79
C TRP A 84 -0.48 3.13 7.02
N TRP A 85 0.65 3.01 6.33
CA TRP A 85 1.72 4.03 6.40
C TRP A 85 1.32 5.37 5.73
N GLY A 86 0.20 5.40 5.01
CA GLY A 86 -0.29 6.60 4.30
C GLY A 86 -0.95 7.66 5.17
N CYS A 87 -1.46 7.33 6.37
CA CYS A 87 -2.21 8.26 7.22
C CYS A 87 -1.74 8.26 8.69
N ASN A 88 -2.16 9.25 9.46
CA ASN A 88 -1.72 9.40 10.86
C ASN A 88 -2.21 8.23 11.74
N ALA A 89 -3.50 7.88 11.63
CA ALA A 89 -4.08 6.74 12.37
C ALA A 89 -3.36 5.42 12.09
N GLY A 90 -3.14 5.12 10.81
CA GLY A 90 -2.54 3.87 10.38
C GLY A 90 -1.08 3.74 10.79
N ARG A 91 -0.32 4.84 10.77
CA ARG A 91 1.06 4.88 11.27
C ARG A 91 1.11 4.56 12.76
N ALA A 92 0.36 5.31 13.58
CA ALA A 92 0.36 5.09 15.03
C ALA A 92 -0.12 3.69 15.41
N MET A 93 -1.14 3.16 14.73
CA MET A 93 -1.60 1.78 14.92
C MET A 93 -0.51 0.76 14.58
N ALA A 94 0.19 0.95 13.46
CA ALA A 94 1.23 0.04 13.03
C ALA A 94 2.48 0.12 13.93
N ASP A 95 2.78 1.29 14.51
CA ASP A 95 3.87 1.45 15.47
C ASP A 95 3.52 0.82 16.85
N ALA A 96 2.25 0.89 17.28
CA ALA A 96 1.80 0.36 18.57
C ALA A 96 1.53 -1.16 18.60
N VAL A 97 1.28 -1.78 17.44
CA VAL A 97 0.91 -3.20 17.34
C VAL A 97 1.94 -3.92 16.50
N GLU A 98 2.57 -4.99 16.99
CA GLU A 98 3.55 -5.75 16.22
C GLU A 98 2.93 -6.81 15.31
N ASP A 99 1.82 -7.42 15.76
CA ASP A 99 1.20 -8.52 15.03
C ASP A 99 0.51 -8.06 13.75
N HIS A 100 0.86 -8.70 12.63
CA HIS A 100 0.34 -8.33 11.31
C HIS A 100 -1.16 -8.63 11.17
N SER A 101 -1.64 -9.74 11.74
CA SER A 101 -3.05 -10.10 11.64
C SER A 101 -3.93 -9.10 12.39
N GLN A 102 -3.46 -8.66 13.55
CA GLN A 102 -4.11 -7.63 14.34
C GLN A 102 -4.07 -6.27 13.62
N ARG A 103 -2.94 -5.89 13.00
CA ARG A 103 -2.86 -4.65 12.19
C ARG A 103 -3.90 -4.63 11.07
N LEU A 104 -4.12 -5.76 10.39
CA LEU A 104 -5.13 -5.86 9.33
C LEU A 104 -6.53 -5.58 9.87
N LYS A 105 -6.91 -6.20 10.99
CA LYS A 105 -8.22 -5.96 11.62
C LYS A 105 -8.41 -4.52 12.06
N LEU A 106 -7.40 -3.92 12.69
CA LEU A 106 -7.44 -2.52 13.12
C LEU A 106 -7.47 -1.57 11.92
N TRP A 107 -6.79 -1.91 10.83
CA TRP A 107 -6.86 -1.17 9.59
C TRP A 107 -8.27 -1.24 8.96
N ASP A 108 -8.90 -2.42 8.96
CA ASP A 108 -10.28 -2.58 8.50
C ASP A 108 -11.26 -1.75 9.33
N ALA A 109 -11.03 -1.64 10.64
CA ALA A 109 -11.79 -0.74 11.52
C ALA A 109 -11.60 0.73 11.16
N ILE A 110 -10.37 1.20 10.92
CA ILE A 110 -10.10 2.57 10.43
C ILE A 110 -10.86 2.84 9.11
N GLN A 111 -10.79 1.90 8.17
CA GLN A 111 -11.45 2.02 6.87
C GLN A 111 -12.98 1.99 7.00
N HIS A 112 -13.52 1.17 7.92
CA HIS A 112 -14.94 1.14 8.23
C HIS A 112 -15.42 2.48 8.81
N MET A 113 -14.74 3.01 9.83
CA MET A 113 -15.04 4.32 10.42
C MET A 113 -15.08 5.42 9.36
N ARG A 114 -14.07 5.47 8.48
CA ARG A 114 -14.00 6.45 7.38
C ARG A 114 -15.14 6.31 6.38
N ARG A 115 -15.55 5.08 6.05
CA ARG A 115 -16.71 4.85 5.17
C ARG A 115 -18.01 5.33 5.80
N VAL A 116 -18.22 5.06 7.09
CA VAL A 116 -19.40 5.51 7.83
C VAL A 116 -19.48 7.04 7.87
N ILE A 117 -18.39 7.72 8.21
CA ILE A 117 -18.35 9.18 8.24
C ILE A 117 -18.53 9.78 6.84
N ALA A 118 -17.87 9.22 5.82
CA ALA A 118 -18.05 9.70 4.45
C ALA A 118 -19.51 9.56 3.96
N ALA A 119 -20.19 8.47 4.34
CA ALA A 119 -21.61 8.28 4.01
C ALA A 119 -22.49 9.27 4.77
N TYR A 120 -22.22 9.49 6.05
CA TYR A 120 -22.94 10.47 6.88
C TYR A 120 -22.75 11.90 6.38
N ASP A 121 -21.52 12.34 6.16
CA ASP A 121 -21.21 13.67 5.62
C ASP A 121 -21.91 13.89 4.28
N ALA A 122 -21.90 12.89 3.38
CA ALA A 122 -22.61 12.96 2.10
C ALA A 122 -24.13 13.10 2.27
N SER A 123 -24.72 12.45 3.29
CA SER A 123 -26.16 12.51 3.56
C SER A 123 -26.64 13.88 4.04
N ILE A 124 -25.77 14.65 4.71
CA ILE A 124 -26.06 16.00 5.19
C ILE A 124 -25.53 17.11 4.26
N GLY A 125 -24.96 16.73 3.10
CA GLY A 125 -24.37 17.67 2.14
C GLY A 125 -23.06 18.33 2.61
N ALA A 126 -22.36 17.72 3.58
CA ALA A 126 -21.06 18.21 4.04
C ALA A 126 -19.97 17.98 2.97
N PRO A 127 -18.94 18.84 2.91
CA PRO A 127 -17.81 18.65 2.02
C PRO A 127 -17.03 17.38 2.39
N LYS A 128 -16.40 16.76 1.39
CA LYS A 128 -15.57 15.57 1.61
C LYS A 128 -14.33 15.93 2.44
N ARG A 129 -14.19 15.36 3.64
CA ARG A 129 -13.06 15.58 4.55
C ARG A 129 -11.72 15.11 3.99
N HIS A 130 -11.73 13.98 3.26
CA HIS A 130 -10.52 13.41 2.67
C HIS A 130 -10.43 13.77 1.19
N ALA A 131 -9.30 14.36 0.80
CA ALA A 131 -9.04 14.69 -0.59
C ALA A 131 -9.23 13.45 -1.47
N ALA A 132 -10.06 13.56 -2.50
CA ALA A 132 -10.20 12.55 -3.52
C ALA A 132 -8.96 12.56 -4.43
N CYS A 133 -7.77 12.26 -3.88
CA CYS A 133 -6.51 12.30 -4.62
C CYS A 133 -6.53 11.39 -5.85
N LEU A 134 -7.32 10.30 -5.81
CA LEU A 134 -7.53 9.42 -6.96
C LEU A 134 -8.27 10.10 -8.13
N ARG A 135 -9.17 11.06 -7.87
CA ARG A 135 -9.97 11.69 -8.93
C ARG A 135 -9.19 12.73 -9.74
N LEU A 136 -8.08 13.24 -9.20
CA LEU A 136 -7.19 14.19 -9.87
C LEU A 136 -6.12 13.51 -10.75
N LEU A 137 -5.83 12.23 -10.49
CA LEU A 137 -4.73 11.50 -11.14
C LEU A 137 -5.21 10.46 -12.16
N VAL A 138 -6.52 10.20 -12.25
CA VAL A 138 -7.09 9.24 -13.19
C VAL A 138 -7.65 10.00 -14.40
N PRO A 139 -7.20 9.70 -15.63
CA PRO A 139 -7.81 10.25 -16.85
C PRO A 139 -9.32 10.00 -16.85
N LEU A 140 -10.12 10.99 -17.23
CA LEU A 140 -11.59 10.88 -17.26
C LEU A 140 -12.08 9.67 -18.09
N GLU A 141 -11.30 9.27 -19.10
CA GLU A 141 -11.52 8.11 -19.96
C GLU A 141 -11.43 6.77 -19.20
N ALA A 142 -10.69 6.71 -18.08
CA ALA A 142 -10.58 5.53 -17.22
C ALA A 142 -11.68 5.49 -16.13
N LEU A 143 -12.62 6.43 -16.14
CA LEU A 143 -13.85 6.41 -15.32
C LEU A 143 -15.05 5.81 -16.06
N GLU A 144 -14.84 5.24 -17.25
CA GLU A 144 -15.88 4.43 -17.89
C GLU A 144 -16.28 3.27 -16.97
N ALA A 145 -17.59 3.07 -16.84
CA ALA A 145 -18.15 2.05 -15.98
C ALA A 145 -17.78 0.66 -16.51
N THR A 146 -16.68 0.09 -16.00
CA THR A 146 -16.28 -1.31 -16.24
C THR A 146 -17.08 -2.25 -15.35
N ALA A 147 -16.97 -3.57 -15.57
CA ALA A 147 -17.60 -4.59 -14.73
C ALA A 147 -17.15 -4.58 -13.25
N GLU A 148 -16.07 -3.86 -12.92
CA GLU A 148 -15.59 -3.64 -11.54
C GLU A 148 -16.17 -2.36 -10.90
N THR A 149 -16.98 -1.60 -11.64
CA THR A 149 -17.67 -0.43 -11.12
C THR A 149 -18.69 -0.89 -10.07
N PRO A 150 -18.70 -0.31 -8.86
CA PRO A 150 -19.70 -0.66 -7.87
C PRO A 150 -21.10 -0.44 -8.46
N PRO A 151 -22.05 -1.35 -8.16
CA PRO A 151 -23.40 -1.24 -8.69
C PRO A 151 -24.01 0.12 -8.34
N VAL A 152 -24.86 0.62 -9.23
CA VAL A 152 -25.60 1.84 -8.99
C VAL A 152 -26.40 1.66 -7.71
N ASP A 153 -26.26 2.61 -6.79
CA ASP A 153 -27.01 2.61 -5.53
C ASP A 153 -28.47 2.98 -5.83
N GLU A 154 -29.34 1.97 -5.91
CA GLU A 154 -30.77 2.12 -6.20
C GLU A 154 -31.59 2.65 -5.02
N ARG A 155 -30.97 2.80 -3.83
CA ARG A 155 -31.66 3.33 -2.64
C ARG A 155 -32.09 4.78 -2.84
N THR A 156 -33.27 5.09 -2.31
CA THR A 156 -33.76 6.46 -2.22
C THR A 156 -32.84 7.35 -1.39
N PRO A 157 -32.83 8.68 -1.61
CA PRO A 157 -32.11 9.61 -0.75
C PRO A 157 -32.41 9.43 0.74
N GLU A 158 -33.67 9.16 1.08
CA GLU A 158 -34.15 8.97 2.45
C GLU A 158 -33.61 7.68 3.07
N GLU A 159 -33.58 6.58 2.33
CA GLU A 159 -32.96 5.32 2.78
C GLU A 159 -31.46 5.47 2.99
N ARG A 160 -30.76 6.14 2.08
CA ARG A 160 -29.32 6.39 2.24
C ARG A 160 -29.02 7.24 3.47
N SER A 161 -29.84 8.24 3.73
CA SER A 161 -29.72 9.07 4.94
C SER A 161 -29.96 8.25 6.20
N ARG A 162 -31.04 7.44 6.23
CA ARG A 162 -31.35 6.56 7.36
C ARG A 162 -30.23 5.57 7.63
N ASP A 163 -29.69 4.93 6.59
CA ASP A 163 -28.59 3.96 6.70
C ASP A 163 -27.32 4.64 7.20
N ALA A 164 -27.01 5.84 6.70
CA ALA A 164 -25.84 6.60 7.13
C ALA A 164 -25.92 7.01 8.61
N VAL A 165 -27.08 7.49 9.06
CA VAL A 165 -27.34 7.80 10.47
C VAL A 165 -27.27 6.54 11.33
N SER A 166 -27.89 5.45 10.90
CA SER A 166 -27.85 4.17 11.62
C SER A 166 -26.42 3.65 11.76
N GLY A 167 -25.63 3.70 10.69
CA GLY A 167 -24.21 3.33 10.71
C GLY A 167 -23.39 4.20 11.66
N LEU A 168 -23.63 5.52 11.69
CA LEU A 168 -22.99 6.42 12.64
C LEU A 168 -23.36 6.08 14.09
N MET A 169 -24.63 5.82 14.37
CA MET A 169 -25.11 5.45 15.71
C MET A 169 -24.54 4.11 16.18
N ALA A 170 -24.42 3.12 15.29
CA ALA A 170 -23.77 1.85 15.60
C ALA A 170 -22.29 2.06 15.96
N LEU A 171 -21.58 2.86 15.14
CA LEU A 171 -20.17 3.18 15.39
C LEU A 171 -19.98 3.93 16.72
N GLU A 172 -20.82 4.92 17.01
CA GLU A 172 -20.85 5.63 18.29
C GLU A 172 -21.11 4.68 19.47
N GLY A 173 -22.04 3.74 19.30
CA GLY A 173 -22.33 2.69 20.28
C GLY A 173 -21.11 1.81 20.57
N TRP A 174 -20.36 1.41 19.53
CA TRP A 174 -19.13 0.63 19.71
C TRP A 174 -18.02 1.43 20.39
N LEU A 175 -17.83 2.69 20.00
CA LEU A 175 -16.86 3.58 20.64
C LEU A 175 -17.21 3.88 22.10
N GLY A 176 -18.49 3.82 22.47
CA GLY A 176 -18.97 3.94 23.86
C GLY A 176 -18.40 2.87 24.81
N TRP A 177 -17.87 1.77 24.28
CA TRP A 177 -17.17 0.75 25.06
C TRP A 177 -15.70 1.08 25.33
N ALA A 178 -15.16 2.15 24.76
CA ALA A 178 -13.85 2.69 25.16
C ALA A 178 -14.01 3.81 26.20
N ASP A 179 -12.92 4.21 26.87
CA ASP A 179 -12.96 5.44 27.67
C ASP A 179 -13.16 6.69 26.77
N LYS A 180 -13.68 7.77 27.36
CA LYS A 180 -14.00 9.01 26.63
C LYS A 180 -12.78 9.60 25.91
N VAL A 181 -11.58 9.45 26.47
CA VAL A 181 -10.35 9.99 25.90
C VAL A 181 -9.96 9.17 24.66
N ALA A 182 -9.96 7.84 24.78
CA ALA A 182 -9.71 6.91 23.69
C ALA A 182 -10.72 7.07 22.53
N ALA A 183 -12.01 7.17 22.85
CA ALA A 183 -13.05 7.40 21.85
C ALA A 183 -12.86 8.75 21.14
N SER A 184 -12.61 9.83 21.88
CA SER A 184 -12.35 11.16 21.32
C SER A 184 -11.11 11.16 20.41
N GLU A 185 -10.04 10.50 20.85
CA GLU A 185 -8.81 10.37 20.07
C GLU A 185 -9.05 9.62 18.75
N ALA A 186 -9.78 8.49 18.79
CA ALA A 186 -10.11 7.75 17.59
C ALA A 186 -10.92 8.59 16.60
N LYS A 187 -11.90 9.37 17.06
CA LYS A 187 -12.68 10.27 16.21
C LYS A 187 -11.79 11.31 15.53
N ARG A 188 -11.04 12.06 16.33
CA ARG A 188 -10.16 13.14 15.88
C ARG A 188 -9.13 12.66 14.84
N VAL A 189 -8.51 11.51 15.10
CA VAL A 189 -7.46 10.98 14.22
C VAL A 189 -8.06 10.25 13.01
N VAL A 190 -9.10 9.44 13.17
CA VAL A 190 -9.61 8.62 12.06
C VAL A 190 -10.47 9.45 11.11
N TRP A 191 -11.31 10.35 11.62
CA TRP A 191 -12.25 11.15 10.85
C TRP A 191 -11.59 12.38 10.22
N ASP A 192 -10.73 13.07 10.98
CA ASP A 192 -10.14 14.34 10.56
C ASP A 192 -8.65 14.23 10.19
N ASP A 193 -8.07 13.02 10.26
CA ASP A 193 -6.66 12.72 9.99
C ASP A 193 -5.68 13.58 10.80
N GLU A 194 -6.08 14.02 12.00
CA GLU A 194 -5.20 14.79 12.88
C GLU A 194 -4.02 13.97 13.41
N THR A 195 -3.00 14.67 13.92
CA THR A 195 -1.83 14.05 14.58
C THR A 195 -2.25 13.25 15.80
N VAL A 196 -1.75 12.02 15.93
CA VAL A 196 -2.00 11.14 17.09
C VAL A 196 -1.27 11.63 18.33
N ARG A 197 -1.99 11.79 19.42
CA ARG A 197 -1.50 12.16 20.76
C ARG A 197 -1.48 10.96 21.71
N ASP A 198 -2.38 10.01 21.50
CA ASP A 198 -2.57 8.85 22.38
C ASP A 198 -2.78 7.56 21.55
N ALA A 199 -1.65 6.93 21.17
CA ALA A 199 -1.67 5.73 20.33
C ALA A 199 -2.33 4.53 21.02
N ASP A 200 -2.14 4.37 22.33
CA ASP A 200 -2.74 3.28 23.09
C ASP A 200 -4.27 3.44 23.18
N GLY A 201 -4.74 4.67 23.46
CA GLY A 201 -6.16 4.99 23.44
C GLY A 201 -6.79 4.74 22.06
N LEU A 202 -6.10 5.14 20.99
CA LEU A 202 -6.53 4.84 19.62
C LEU A 202 -6.69 3.32 19.40
N VAL A 203 -5.71 2.51 19.78
CA VAL A 203 -5.77 1.06 19.61
C VAL A 203 -6.91 0.43 20.42
N LEU A 204 -7.14 0.88 21.66
CA LEU A 204 -8.26 0.40 22.49
C LEU A 204 -9.60 0.69 21.84
N ALA A 205 -9.80 1.92 21.36
CA ALA A 205 -11.02 2.32 20.66
C ALA A 205 -11.23 1.52 19.36
N LEU A 206 -10.18 1.33 18.56
CA LEU A 206 -10.24 0.52 17.34
C LEU A 206 -10.58 -0.94 17.63
N ARG A 207 -10.12 -1.51 18.74
CA ARG A 207 -10.52 -2.88 19.15
C ARG A 207 -12.01 -2.99 19.46
N CYS A 208 -12.63 -1.97 20.04
CA CYS A 208 -14.09 -1.94 20.23
C CYS A 208 -14.83 -1.93 18.88
N VAL A 209 -14.33 -1.17 17.89
CA VAL A 209 -14.90 -1.17 16.53
C VAL A 209 -14.72 -2.52 15.86
N VAL A 210 -13.57 -3.17 16.01
CA VAL A 210 -13.32 -4.52 15.50
C VAL A 210 -14.33 -5.53 16.07
N ASP A 211 -14.58 -5.50 17.38
CA ASP A 211 -15.58 -6.40 17.99
C ASP A 211 -16.98 -6.14 17.44
N GLY A 212 -17.37 -4.86 17.29
CA GLY A 212 -18.65 -4.47 16.71
C GLY A 212 -18.81 -4.94 15.26
N MET A 213 -17.77 -4.82 14.44
CA MET A 213 -17.75 -5.30 13.06
C MET A 213 -17.80 -6.83 12.95
N GLU A 214 -17.13 -7.53 13.87
CA GLU A 214 -17.10 -9.00 13.91
C GLU A 214 -18.33 -9.59 14.63
N GLY A 215 -19.26 -8.75 15.13
CA GLY A 215 -20.46 -9.18 15.84
C GLY A 215 -20.17 -9.89 17.17
N ARG A 216 -19.05 -9.56 17.81
CA ARG A 216 -18.65 -10.14 19.10
C ARG A 216 -19.37 -9.47 20.26
N GLU A 217 -19.34 -10.13 21.40
CA GLU A 217 -19.74 -9.50 22.66
C GLU A 217 -18.82 -8.30 22.94
N MET A 218 -19.44 -7.15 23.23
CA MET A 218 -18.72 -5.92 23.46
C MET A 218 -18.10 -5.93 24.86
N VAL A 219 -16.80 -5.62 24.93
CA VAL A 219 -16.04 -5.56 26.18
C VAL A 219 -15.58 -4.14 26.43
N TYR A 220 -15.77 -3.65 27.66
CA TYR A 220 -15.32 -2.31 28.04
C TYR A 220 -13.79 -2.25 28.08
N ARG A 221 -13.22 -1.27 27.37
CA ARG A 221 -11.77 -1.03 27.21
C ARG A 221 -11.40 0.38 27.67
N GLY A 222 -11.83 0.75 28.86
CA GLY A 222 -11.37 1.98 29.49
C GLY A 222 -10.09 1.77 30.28
N ARG A 223 -9.21 2.77 30.25
CA ARG A 223 -8.09 2.85 31.20
C ARG A 223 -8.64 3.29 32.55
N ASP A 224 -8.27 2.58 33.61
CA ASP A 224 -8.66 2.95 34.98
C ASP A 224 -8.12 4.36 35.29
N LEU A 225 -9.02 5.34 35.42
CA LEU A 225 -8.69 6.73 35.77
C LEU A 225 -8.11 6.88 37.19
N ARG A 226 -7.89 5.78 37.93
CA ARG A 226 -7.42 5.76 39.33
C ARG A 226 -5.89 5.78 39.48
N ARG A 227 -5.13 6.06 38.41
CA ARG A 227 -3.70 6.31 38.47
C ARG A 227 -3.40 7.71 37.94
N GLY A 228 -3.69 8.71 38.76
CA GLY A 228 -3.35 10.12 38.58
C GLY A 228 -3.43 10.80 39.93
#